data_AF-A0A0F1AS13-F1
#
_entry.id   AF-A0A0F1AS13-F1
#
_cell.length_a   1.000
_cell.length_b   1.000
_cell.length_c   1.000
_cell.angle_alpha   90.00
_cell.angle_beta   90.00
_cell.angle_gamma   90.00
#
_symmetry.space_group_name_H-M   'P 1'
#
loop_
_entity.id
_entity.type
_entity.pdbx_description
1 polymer ?
#
loop_
_entity_poly.entity_id
_entity_poly.type
_entity_poly.pdbx_seq_one_letter_code
_entity_poly.pdbx_strand_id
1 'polypeptide(L)'
;MTTTPTQNSVPSESPIDLKFNAGKIDEFVTSFAEWYIDRFGNKHYTIEGLKRLVLQQIYNLGWAPVGTFQGGAVITAAGDIIQDTTNGVWYRWDDLSTLPKTVPSGSTPASTGGIGDGKWLAVDVSDVLRKQLATSSGSGLVGYGTETVESALSTLPTGKKVYDLVIVYGQSNAVGWAQDTPGFPTVIHDKALYFNPVTGVIGKIIKAMPSSSGQTSTGHGWASFANEYIRLTGRGVVVVNGAYGGTAIADLAKPATPGTTLYDKLTSAVNSAKAQMIANNLPIGNTYAIWNQGEQDAVVNTSAPVYRTALNKLIDDMSTDFSIKRFIIQTLSSCYLYTSEYKVARIQQAQRDVAAARSDTLIGSNAQTRFTVNNGLLQSTDNVHYTQRGYNIAGKQLAGSVASINFDDLAAAEIELDLWGGMLSSGKRRTKLTHVRVKKSGGSWGVYSENDSTGSYTQQGVDGANLVSDKVQIPFLGAGSPFYSGEVVTPNRAMQQFNLSVIGAPVTIDSANGVYGREYQVFANLNFTVNSSGGMSVSGGSADQLAMVQGCVGAVQSGSTVTLTLKGGPCYQYPVATAFGAGSIFANGTSTTTVTINFAGGATGALVNWPNVPVPLSAVPNGCEFSCVAFIGSSTD
;
A
#
# COMPACT_ATOMS: atom_id res chain seq x y z
N MET A 1 -53.82 -67.55 75.42
CA MET A 1 -52.67 -66.62 75.38
C MET A 1 -53.19 -65.24 75.73
N THR A 2 -52.65 -64.62 76.78
CA THR A 2 -52.97 -63.26 77.20
C THR A 2 -52.78 -62.30 76.02
N THR A 3 -53.83 -61.56 75.65
CA THR A 3 -53.88 -60.69 74.46
C THR A 3 -53.54 -59.23 74.77
N THR A 4 -53.23 -58.92 76.02
CA THR A 4 -52.95 -57.55 76.48
C THR A 4 -51.44 -57.30 76.41
N PRO A 5 -50.99 -56.26 75.68
CA PRO A 5 -49.59 -55.82 75.69
C PRO A 5 -49.11 -55.51 77.12
N THR A 6 -47.81 -55.69 77.36
CA THR A 6 -47.18 -55.30 78.62
C THR A 6 -47.06 -53.77 78.75
N GLN A 7 -46.81 -53.30 79.98
CA GLN A 7 -46.52 -51.89 80.26
C GLN A 7 -45.03 -51.54 80.16
N ASN A 8 -44.22 -52.37 79.50
CA ASN A 8 -42.81 -52.06 79.25
C ASN A 8 -42.68 -50.89 78.26
N SER A 9 -41.58 -50.13 78.35
CA SER A 9 -41.25 -49.02 77.43
C SER A 9 -41.32 -49.43 75.95
N VAL A 10 -41.57 -48.49 75.05
CA VAL A 10 -41.39 -48.69 73.60
C VAL A 10 -39.96 -48.28 73.24
N PRO A 11 -39.12 -49.16 72.64
CA PRO A 11 -39.40 -50.55 72.26
C PRO A 11 -39.33 -51.54 73.45
N SER A 12 -40.01 -52.68 73.33
CA SER A 12 -39.98 -53.79 74.32
C SER A 12 -39.60 -55.09 73.63
N GLU A 13 -38.69 -55.84 74.25
CA GLU A 13 -38.23 -57.17 73.82
C GLU A 13 -39.10 -58.31 74.37
N SER A 14 -40.16 -57.99 75.12
CA SER A 14 -41.09 -59.00 75.65
C SER A 14 -41.73 -59.77 74.50
N PRO A 15 -41.69 -61.13 74.52
CA PRO A 15 -42.34 -61.95 73.50
C PRO A 15 -43.85 -61.68 73.37
N ILE A 16 -44.50 -61.22 74.44
CA ILE A 16 -45.93 -60.88 74.47
C ILE A 16 -46.21 -59.59 73.67
N ASP A 17 -45.30 -58.61 73.73
CA ASP A 17 -45.41 -57.36 72.98
C ASP A 17 -45.09 -57.53 71.51
N LEU A 18 -44.29 -58.55 71.15
CA LEU A 18 -43.89 -58.83 69.78
C LEU A 18 -45.10 -59.00 68.85
N LYS A 19 -46.17 -59.67 69.30
CA LYS A 19 -47.40 -59.83 68.51
C LYS A 19 -48.10 -58.49 68.25
N PHE A 20 -48.19 -57.63 69.27
CA PHE A 20 -48.79 -56.30 69.11
C PHE A 20 -47.93 -55.41 68.21
N ASN A 21 -46.62 -55.40 68.43
CA ASN A 21 -45.66 -54.64 67.62
C ASN A 21 -45.68 -55.09 66.16
N ALA A 22 -45.79 -56.39 65.88
CA ALA A 22 -45.91 -56.92 64.53
C ALA A 22 -47.18 -56.41 63.81
N GLY A 23 -48.31 -56.35 64.50
CA GLY A 23 -49.54 -55.74 63.96
C GLY A 23 -49.41 -54.23 63.71
N LYS A 24 -48.62 -53.51 64.54
CA LYS A 24 -48.34 -52.08 64.33
C LYS A 24 -47.35 -51.81 63.21
N ILE A 25 -46.40 -52.71 62.96
CA ILE A 25 -45.54 -52.65 61.77
C ILE A 25 -46.38 -52.88 60.50
N ASP A 26 -47.29 -53.85 60.52
CA ASP A 26 -48.24 -54.06 59.41
C ASP A 26 -49.09 -52.79 59.15
N GLU A 27 -49.62 -52.17 60.20
CA GLU A 27 -50.33 -50.89 60.12
C GLU A 27 -49.43 -49.75 59.59
N PHE A 28 -48.17 -49.65 60.03
CA PHE A 28 -47.20 -48.67 59.53
C PHE A 28 -46.97 -48.81 58.02
N VAL A 29 -46.81 -50.04 57.52
CA VAL A 29 -46.46 -50.33 56.12
C VAL A 29 -47.67 -50.25 55.19
N THR A 30 -48.86 -50.68 55.64
CA THR A 30 -50.02 -50.88 54.76
C THR A 30 -51.12 -49.83 54.88
N SER A 31 -51.15 -49.06 55.98
CA SER A 31 -52.22 -48.08 56.22
C SER A 31 -52.06 -46.83 55.35
N PHE A 32 -53.18 -46.31 54.85
CA PHE A 32 -53.27 -45.00 54.19
C PHE A 32 -53.53 -43.85 55.16
N ALA A 33 -53.72 -44.13 56.46
CA ALA A 33 -53.87 -43.09 57.48
C ALA A 33 -52.52 -42.40 57.73
N GLU A 34 -52.52 -41.14 58.15
CA GLU A 34 -51.28 -40.39 58.42
C GLU A 34 -50.52 -40.93 59.64
N TRP A 35 -51.24 -41.47 60.61
CA TRP A 35 -50.72 -41.91 61.90
C TRP A 35 -51.21 -43.31 62.27
N TYR A 36 -50.38 -44.07 62.97
CA TYR A 36 -50.80 -45.21 63.80
C TYR A 36 -50.58 -44.91 65.28
N ILE A 37 -51.32 -45.59 66.16
CA ILE A 37 -51.26 -45.40 67.61
C ILE A 37 -50.56 -46.59 68.27
N ASP A 38 -49.57 -46.33 69.12
CA ASP A 38 -48.88 -47.37 69.90
C ASP A 38 -49.67 -47.85 71.13
N ARG A 39 -49.11 -48.79 71.90
CA ARG A 39 -49.80 -49.36 73.07
C ARG A 39 -50.02 -48.38 74.23
N PHE A 40 -49.34 -47.24 74.23
CA PHE A 40 -49.47 -46.17 75.22
C PHE A 40 -50.33 -45.01 74.71
N GLY A 41 -50.86 -45.09 73.48
CA GLY A 41 -51.69 -44.03 72.91
C GLY A 41 -50.90 -42.97 72.13
N ASN A 42 -49.58 -43.13 71.94
CA ASN A 42 -48.80 -42.14 71.20
C ASN A 42 -48.95 -42.33 69.69
N LYS A 43 -48.95 -41.22 68.95
CA LYS A 43 -49.04 -41.20 67.49
C LYS A 43 -47.66 -41.31 66.83
N HIS A 44 -47.57 -42.17 65.82
CA HIS A 44 -46.37 -42.36 64.99
C HIS A 44 -46.79 -42.32 63.51
N TYR A 45 -45.96 -41.73 62.64
CA TYR A 45 -46.30 -41.65 61.22
C TYR A 45 -46.34 -43.04 60.59
N THR A 46 -47.31 -43.29 59.70
CA THR A 46 -47.27 -44.41 58.76
C THR A 46 -46.35 -44.08 57.57
N ILE A 47 -46.11 -45.04 56.68
CA ILE A 47 -45.36 -44.79 55.44
C ILE A 47 -46.06 -43.74 54.54
N GLU A 48 -47.40 -43.71 54.51
CA GLU A 48 -48.19 -42.73 53.78
C GLU A 48 -48.14 -41.35 54.45
N GLY A 49 -48.15 -41.29 55.79
CA GLY A 49 -47.92 -40.06 56.54
C GLY A 49 -46.54 -39.46 56.26
N LEU A 50 -45.49 -40.28 56.27
CA LEU A 50 -44.14 -39.86 55.91
C LEU A 50 -44.07 -39.37 54.45
N LYS A 51 -44.70 -40.08 53.51
CA LYS A 51 -44.77 -39.66 52.11
C LYS A 51 -45.44 -38.30 51.94
N ARG A 52 -46.54 -38.03 52.65
CA ARG A 52 -47.23 -36.72 52.62
C ARG A 52 -46.37 -35.61 53.20
N LEU A 53 -45.71 -35.86 54.34
CA LEU A 53 -44.78 -34.93 54.95
C LEU A 53 -43.63 -34.59 53.98
N VAL A 54 -43.05 -35.60 53.34
CA VAL A 54 -41.97 -35.42 52.35
C VAL A 54 -42.47 -34.68 51.11
N LEU A 55 -43.65 -35.03 50.57
CA LEU A 55 -44.23 -34.33 49.42
C LEU A 55 -44.54 -32.87 49.73
N GLN A 56 -45.08 -32.56 50.90
CA GLN A 56 -45.30 -31.18 51.35
C GLN A 56 -43.99 -30.39 51.41
N GLN A 57 -42.92 -30.99 51.93
CA GLN A 57 -41.61 -30.35 51.94
C GLN A 57 -41.01 -30.19 50.55
N ILE A 58 -41.20 -31.16 49.63
CA ILE A 58 -40.75 -31.06 48.24
C ILE A 58 -41.51 -29.98 47.47
N TYR A 59 -42.83 -29.83 47.68
CA TYR A 59 -43.63 -28.77 47.05
C TYR A 59 -43.25 -27.37 47.55
N ASN A 60 -42.65 -27.25 48.74
CA ASN A 60 -42.13 -26.00 49.29
C ASN A 60 -40.69 -25.65 48.83
N LEU A 61 -40.06 -26.47 47.97
CA LEU A 61 -38.74 -26.20 47.39
C LEU A 61 -38.77 -25.24 46.18
N GLY A 62 -39.93 -24.68 45.83
CA GLY A 62 -40.07 -23.63 44.81
C GLY A 62 -39.90 -22.22 45.38
N TRP A 63 -39.50 -21.27 44.53
CA TRP A 63 -39.45 -19.85 44.89
C TRP A 63 -40.85 -19.23 44.85
N ALA A 64 -41.30 -18.65 45.97
CA ALA A 64 -42.60 -17.99 46.11
C ALA A 64 -42.41 -16.48 46.33
N PRO A 65 -42.70 -15.63 45.32
CA PRO A 65 -42.65 -14.17 45.49
C PRO A 65 -43.73 -13.69 46.46
N VAL A 66 -43.33 -13.15 47.61
CA VAL A 66 -44.26 -12.70 48.67
C VAL A 66 -44.25 -11.19 48.90
N GLY A 67 -43.39 -10.43 48.22
CA GLY A 67 -43.36 -8.97 48.35
C GLY A 67 -42.05 -8.33 47.95
N THR A 68 -41.80 -7.13 48.49
CA THR A 68 -40.59 -6.34 48.24
C THR A 68 -40.10 -5.67 49.51
N PHE A 69 -38.82 -5.30 49.57
CA PHE A 69 -38.31 -4.51 50.70
C PHE A 69 -38.97 -3.13 50.80
N GLN A 70 -39.30 -2.53 49.66
CA GLN A 70 -39.94 -1.22 49.58
C GLN A 70 -41.41 -1.28 50.04
N GLY A 71 -42.14 -2.33 49.66
CA GLY A 71 -43.53 -2.54 50.08
C GLY A 71 -43.69 -3.12 51.50
N GLY A 72 -42.62 -3.70 52.05
CA GLY A 72 -42.69 -4.54 53.25
C GLY A 72 -43.28 -5.92 52.95
N ALA A 73 -42.95 -6.90 53.77
CA ALA A 73 -43.38 -8.28 53.60
C ALA A 73 -43.25 -9.09 54.90
N VAL A 74 -43.88 -10.27 54.96
CA VAL A 74 -43.62 -11.26 56.01
C VAL A 74 -43.18 -12.55 55.34
N ILE A 75 -41.97 -13.01 55.66
CA ILE A 75 -41.41 -14.27 55.18
C ILE A 75 -41.86 -15.37 56.15
N THR A 76 -42.56 -16.38 55.65
CA THR A 76 -43.18 -17.42 56.46
C THR A 76 -42.67 -18.82 56.14
N ALA A 77 -42.10 -19.02 54.95
CA ALA A 77 -41.57 -20.28 54.48
C ALA A 77 -40.16 -20.13 53.89
N ALA A 78 -39.42 -21.24 53.81
CA ALA A 78 -38.06 -21.28 53.26
C ALA A 78 -37.98 -20.87 51.78
N GLY A 79 -39.07 -21.07 51.03
CA GLY A 79 -39.17 -20.71 49.60
C GLY A 79 -39.61 -19.27 49.36
N ASP A 80 -39.99 -18.52 50.39
CA ASP A 80 -40.48 -17.14 50.26
C ASP A 80 -39.33 -16.21 49.84
N ILE A 81 -39.54 -15.47 48.74
CA ILE A 81 -38.60 -14.48 48.22
C ILE A 81 -39.22 -13.10 48.13
N ILE A 82 -38.40 -12.08 48.34
CA ILE A 82 -38.78 -10.68 48.17
C ILE A 82 -37.77 -9.94 47.29
N GLN A 83 -38.26 -8.98 46.51
CA GLN A 83 -37.42 -8.18 45.63
C GLN A 83 -36.95 -6.89 46.30
N ASP A 84 -35.71 -6.50 46.06
CA ASP A 84 -35.29 -5.11 46.21
C ASP A 84 -35.57 -4.38 44.88
N THR A 85 -36.63 -3.58 44.84
CA THR A 85 -37.07 -2.92 43.59
C THR A 85 -36.11 -1.84 43.10
N THR A 86 -35.15 -1.42 43.92
CA THR A 86 -34.17 -0.39 43.55
C THR A 86 -33.11 -0.95 42.59
N ASN A 87 -32.73 -2.22 42.74
CA ASN A 87 -31.74 -2.90 41.90
C ASN A 87 -32.31 -4.12 41.14
N GLY A 88 -33.54 -4.52 41.44
CA GLY A 88 -34.25 -5.63 40.80
C GLY A 88 -33.85 -7.02 41.30
N VAL A 89 -33.02 -7.14 42.34
CA VAL A 89 -32.52 -8.42 42.86
C VAL A 89 -33.55 -9.08 43.79
N TRP A 90 -33.74 -10.39 43.63
CA TRP A 90 -34.59 -11.19 44.53
C TRP A 90 -33.75 -11.79 45.65
N TYR A 91 -34.31 -11.85 46.86
CA TYR A 91 -33.64 -12.39 48.04
C TYR A 91 -34.52 -13.41 48.77
N ARG A 92 -33.90 -14.48 49.26
CA ARG A 92 -34.46 -15.41 50.24
C ARG A 92 -33.83 -15.20 51.61
N TRP A 93 -34.56 -15.51 52.67
CA TRP A 93 -34.03 -15.53 54.03
C TRP A 93 -33.45 -16.91 54.36
N ASP A 94 -32.18 -16.96 54.76
CA ASP A 94 -31.46 -18.22 54.94
C ASP A 94 -31.60 -18.80 56.37
N ASP A 95 -31.81 -17.95 57.38
CA ASP A 95 -32.04 -18.43 58.75
C ASP A 95 -33.49 -18.87 58.96
N LEU A 96 -33.76 -20.11 58.58
CA LEU A 96 -35.08 -20.72 58.69
C LEU A 96 -35.58 -20.85 60.12
N SER A 97 -34.69 -20.83 61.11
CA SER A 97 -35.05 -20.93 62.53
C SER A 97 -35.72 -19.65 63.07
N THR A 98 -35.58 -18.54 62.36
CA THR A 98 -36.14 -17.23 62.73
C THR A 98 -37.37 -16.82 61.91
N LEU A 99 -37.98 -17.77 61.19
CA LEU A 99 -39.27 -17.57 60.52
C LEU A 99 -40.44 -17.70 61.52
N PRO A 100 -41.52 -16.87 61.39
CA PRO A 100 -41.72 -15.86 60.36
C PRO A 100 -40.93 -14.56 60.62
N LYS A 101 -40.41 -13.97 59.55
CA LYS A 101 -39.63 -12.72 59.59
C LYS A 101 -40.42 -11.56 58.98
N THR A 102 -40.68 -10.52 59.76
CA THR A 102 -41.30 -9.27 59.29
C THR A 102 -40.25 -8.33 58.70
N VAL A 103 -40.50 -7.85 57.49
CA VAL A 103 -39.69 -6.89 56.74
C VAL A 103 -40.45 -5.56 56.67
N PRO A 104 -39.98 -4.49 57.33
CA PRO A 104 -40.62 -3.18 57.28
C PRO A 104 -40.63 -2.59 55.86
N SER A 105 -41.67 -1.82 55.53
CA SER A 105 -41.72 -1.04 54.29
C SER A 105 -40.60 0.01 54.25
N GLY A 106 -40.06 0.26 53.06
CA GLY A 106 -38.96 1.20 52.82
C GLY A 106 -37.58 0.68 53.26
N SER A 107 -37.44 -0.62 53.53
CA SER A 107 -36.20 -1.20 54.04
C SER A 107 -35.27 -1.71 52.93
N THR A 108 -34.12 -2.27 53.30
CA THR A 108 -33.17 -2.97 52.41
C THR A 108 -32.71 -4.28 53.06
N PRO A 109 -32.06 -5.20 52.32
CA PRO A 109 -31.43 -6.37 52.93
C PRO A 109 -30.46 -5.97 54.06
N ALA A 110 -29.68 -4.90 53.85
CA ALA A 110 -28.73 -4.39 54.84
C ALA A 110 -29.41 -3.93 56.13
N SER A 111 -30.53 -3.22 56.03
CA SER A 111 -31.25 -2.68 57.19
C SER A 111 -32.15 -3.70 57.90
N THR A 112 -32.27 -4.94 57.39
CA THR A 112 -33.18 -5.97 57.92
C THR A 112 -32.50 -7.31 58.22
N GLY A 113 -31.17 -7.31 58.38
CA GLY A 113 -30.40 -8.48 58.80
C GLY A 113 -29.03 -8.61 58.14
N GLY A 114 -28.79 -7.89 57.04
CA GLY A 114 -27.57 -8.00 56.24
C GLY A 114 -27.66 -9.10 55.17
N ILE A 115 -26.61 -9.22 54.36
CA ILE A 115 -26.47 -10.23 53.30
C ILE A 115 -25.38 -11.23 53.72
N GLY A 116 -25.58 -12.53 53.48
CA GLY A 116 -24.62 -13.60 53.79
C GLY A 116 -25.26 -14.84 54.44
N ASP A 117 -24.44 -15.80 54.86
CA ASP A 117 -24.88 -17.05 55.50
C ASP A 117 -25.73 -16.77 56.75
N GLY A 118 -26.89 -17.45 56.86
CA GLY A 118 -27.87 -17.18 57.93
C GLY A 118 -28.55 -15.81 57.83
N LYS A 119 -28.46 -15.13 56.69
CA LYS A 119 -29.09 -13.80 56.45
C LYS A 119 -29.79 -13.79 55.08
N TRP A 120 -29.93 -12.63 54.45
CA TRP A 120 -30.47 -12.54 53.10
C TRP A 120 -29.48 -13.10 52.08
N LEU A 121 -29.95 -13.97 51.20
CA LEU A 121 -29.19 -14.52 50.07
C LEU A 121 -29.88 -14.19 48.74
N ALA A 122 -29.11 -13.73 47.76
CA ALA A 122 -29.64 -13.40 46.44
C ALA A 122 -30.07 -14.66 45.67
N VAL A 123 -31.22 -14.56 45.00
CA VAL A 123 -31.80 -15.57 44.13
C VAL A 123 -31.67 -15.06 42.69
N ASP A 124 -31.08 -15.87 41.82
CA ASP A 124 -30.64 -15.55 40.45
C ASP A 124 -29.44 -14.59 40.34
N VAL A 125 -28.24 -15.16 40.40
CA VAL A 125 -26.97 -14.45 40.16
C VAL A 125 -26.69 -14.26 38.66
N SER A 126 -27.41 -14.96 37.78
CA SER A 126 -27.11 -14.97 36.34
C SER A 126 -27.67 -13.72 35.63
N ASP A 127 -28.86 -13.27 35.99
CA ASP A 127 -29.41 -12.00 35.49
C ASP A 127 -28.66 -10.78 36.06
N VAL A 128 -28.23 -10.86 37.33
CA VAL A 128 -27.37 -9.84 37.96
C VAL A 128 -26.03 -9.73 37.23
N LEU A 129 -25.36 -10.85 36.98
CA LEU A 129 -24.10 -10.85 36.21
C LEU A 129 -24.31 -10.31 34.80
N ARG A 130 -25.38 -10.70 34.09
CA ARG A 130 -25.69 -10.16 32.75
C ARG A 130 -25.94 -8.65 32.77
N LYS A 131 -26.70 -8.14 33.75
CA LYS A 131 -26.95 -6.71 33.93
C LYS A 131 -25.67 -5.94 34.28
N GLN A 132 -24.81 -6.50 35.13
CA GLN A 132 -23.52 -5.91 35.50
C GLN A 132 -22.55 -5.87 34.32
N LEU A 133 -22.48 -6.95 33.52
CA LEU A 133 -21.68 -6.98 32.30
C LEU A 133 -22.21 -6.03 31.21
N ALA A 134 -23.49 -5.69 31.24
CA ALA A 134 -24.12 -4.76 30.29
C ALA A 134 -23.95 -3.27 30.67
N THR A 135 -23.43 -2.94 31.86
CA THR A 135 -23.15 -1.53 32.23
C THR A 135 -21.89 -1.02 31.52
N SER A 136 -21.68 0.30 31.55
CA SER A 136 -20.47 0.93 31.00
C SER A 136 -19.17 0.50 31.68
N SER A 137 -19.24 -0.04 32.90
CA SER A 137 -18.10 -0.58 33.65
C SER A 137 -18.01 -2.11 33.59
N GLY A 138 -18.88 -2.77 32.82
CA GLY A 138 -18.96 -4.21 32.73
C GLY A 138 -17.67 -4.87 32.23
N SER A 139 -16.89 -4.20 31.36
CA SER A 139 -15.58 -4.68 30.91
C SER A 139 -14.53 -4.76 32.03
N GLY A 140 -14.70 -4.00 33.12
CA GLY A 140 -13.83 -4.08 34.30
C GLY A 140 -14.09 -5.32 35.14
N LEU A 141 -15.20 -6.04 34.89
CA LEU A 141 -15.60 -7.25 35.60
C LEU A 141 -15.14 -8.54 34.90
N VAL A 142 -14.54 -8.42 33.70
CA VAL A 142 -14.08 -9.56 32.89
C VAL A 142 -12.55 -9.61 32.87
N GLY A 143 -11.97 -10.72 33.31
CA GLY A 143 -10.53 -10.95 33.26
C GLY A 143 -10.02 -11.29 31.84
N TYR A 144 -8.81 -10.86 31.53
CA TYR A 144 -8.05 -11.22 30.33
C TYR A 144 -6.57 -11.40 30.71
N GLY A 145 -6.10 -12.65 30.79
CA GLY A 145 -4.74 -12.94 31.25
C GLY A 145 -4.51 -12.43 32.68
N THR A 146 -3.53 -11.54 32.86
CA THR A 146 -3.18 -10.92 34.16
C THR A 146 -3.88 -9.58 34.41
N GLU A 147 -4.75 -9.12 33.51
CA GLU A 147 -5.44 -7.83 33.61
C GLU A 147 -6.97 -7.99 33.36
N THR A 148 -7.71 -6.88 33.33
CA THR A 148 -9.14 -6.87 32.91
C THR A 148 -9.27 -6.53 31.43
N VAL A 149 -10.41 -6.86 30.82
CA VAL A 149 -10.75 -6.43 29.46
C VAL A 149 -10.75 -4.90 29.37
N GLU A 150 -11.22 -4.19 30.40
CA GLU A 150 -11.12 -2.72 30.48
C GLU A 150 -9.67 -2.23 30.48
N SER A 151 -8.78 -2.83 31.27
CA SER A 151 -7.35 -2.51 31.27
C SER A 151 -6.72 -2.70 29.89
N ALA A 152 -6.97 -3.86 29.27
CA ALA A 152 -6.50 -4.15 27.91
C ALA A 152 -7.09 -3.19 26.86
N LEU A 153 -8.33 -2.73 27.01
CA LEU A 153 -8.93 -1.71 26.15
C LEU A 153 -8.40 -0.29 26.44
N SER A 154 -7.95 -0.03 27.67
CA SER A 154 -7.36 1.26 28.07
C SER A 154 -5.92 1.44 27.60
N THR A 155 -5.22 0.33 27.31
CA THR A 155 -3.90 0.33 26.66
C THR A 155 -3.99 0.51 25.15
N LEU A 156 -5.16 0.24 24.53
CA LEU A 156 -5.45 0.80 23.21
C LEU A 156 -5.46 2.33 23.33
N PRO A 157 -5.08 3.08 22.28
CA PRO A 157 -5.09 4.55 22.30
C PRO A 157 -6.52 5.11 22.45
N THR A 158 -7.05 5.08 23.68
CA THR A 158 -8.45 5.39 24.00
C THR A 158 -8.44 6.47 25.06
N GLY A 159 -8.62 7.72 24.64
CA GLY A 159 -8.68 8.85 25.57
C GLY A 159 -8.78 10.21 24.89
N LYS A 160 -8.34 10.32 23.64
CA LYS A 160 -8.68 11.44 22.77
C LYS A 160 -9.16 10.87 21.44
N LYS A 161 -10.36 11.27 20.99
CA LYS A 161 -10.87 11.00 19.64
C LYS A 161 -10.02 11.79 18.63
N VAL A 162 -8.76 11.40 18.45
CA VAL A 162 -7.86 12.08 17.51
C VAL A 162 -8.11 11.51 16.12
N TYR A 163 -8.27 12.41 15.16
CA TYR A 163 -8.45 12.09 13.75
C TYR A 163 -7.32 12.69 12.93
N ASP A 164 -6.68 11.86 12.12
CA ASP A 164 -5.75 12.36 11.13
C ASP A 164 -6.51 12.84 9.89
N LEU A 165 -6.11 14.01 9.41
CA LEU A 165 -6.65 14.58 8.19
C LEU A 165 -5.82 14.08 7.01
N VAL A 166 -6.48 13.41 6.06
CA VAL A 166 -5.83 12.84 4.88
C VAL A 166 -6.32 13.58 3.64
N ILE A 167 -5.43 14.40 3.09
CA ILE A 167 -5.68 15.17 1.87
C ILE A 167 -5.27 14.30 0.68
N VAL A 168 -6.24 13.89 -0.13
CA VAL A 168 -6.01 13.11 -1.35
C VAL A 168 -5.95 14.08 -2.53
N TYR A 169 -4.85 14.06 -3.26
CA TYR A 169 -4.65 14.89 -4.44
C TYR A 169 -3.94 14.12 -5.56
N GLY A 170 -4.13 14.57 -6.80
CA GLY A 170 -3.68 13.88 -7.99
C GLY A 170 -4.79 13.72 -9.03
N GLN A 171 -4.75 12.61 -9.78
CA GLN A 171 -5.68 12.39 -10.91
C GLN A 171 -6.71 11.27 -10.68
N SER A 172 -7.18 10.61 -11.74
CA SER A 172 -8.28 9.64 -11.72
C SER A 172 -8.05 8.48 -10.75
N ASN A 173 -6.82 7.98 -10.63
CA ASN A 173 -6.48 6.95 -9.64
C ASN A 173 -6.50 7.48 -8.19
N ALA A 174 -6.32 8.78 -7.96
CA ALA A 174 -6.56 9.41 -6.66
C ALA A 174 -8.06 9.68 -6.41
N VAL A 175 -8.82 10.06 -7.45
CA VAL A 175 -10.29 10.17 -7.35
C VAL A 175 -10.85 8.83 -6.89
N GLY A 176 -10.44 7.75 -7.57
CA GLY A 176 -11.01 6.43 -7.42
C GLY A 176 -11.92 6.13 -8.60
N TRP A 177 -11.33 5.55 -9.65
CA TRP A 177 -12.02 5.31 -10.91
C TRP A 177 -12.15 3.81 -11.18
N ALA A 178 -12.62 3.04 -10.19
CA ALA A 178 -12.71 1.59 -10.27
C ALA A 178 -13.73 1.06 -11.29
N GLN A 179 -14.53 1.95 -11.91
CA GLN A 179 -15.63 1.64 -12.82
C GLN A 179 -16.53 0.52 -12.27
N ASP A 180 -16.82 0.60 -10.97
CA ASP A 180 -17.66 -0.34 -10.23
C ASP A 180 -17.20 -1.82 -10.24
N THR A 181 -15.93 -2.10 -10.57
CA THR A 181 -15.36 -3.43 -10.36
C THR A 181 -15.58 -3.91 -8.90
N PRO A 182 -15.86 -5.21 -8.68
CA PRO A 182 -16.35 -5.70 -7.39
C PRO A 182 -15.25 -5.69 -6.31
N GLY A 183 -15.69 -5.70 -5.04
CA GLY A 183 -14.81 -5.84 -3.88
C GLY A 183 -14.61 -4.55 -3.07
N PHE A 184 -15.51 -3.57 -3.17
CA PHE A 184 -15.49 -2.42 -2.26
C PHE A 184 -15.75 -2.93 -0.83
N PRO A 185 -15.03 -2.45 0.20
CA PRO A 185 -15.20 -2.94 1.57
C PRO A 185 -16.64 -2.86 2.04
N THR A 186 -17.19 -3.97 2.52
CA THR A 186 -18.56 -4.06 3.07
C THR A 186 -18.65 -3.57 4.51
N VAL A 187 -17.53 -3.63 5.24
CA VAL A 187 -17.40 -3.12 6.61
C VAL A 187 -16.49 -1.91 6.58
N ILE A 188 -16.99 -0.79 7.09
CA ILE A 188 -16.25 0.47 7.19
C ILE A 188 -16.28 0.91 8.65
N HIS A 189 -15.09 1.11 9.22
CA HIS A 189 -14.93 1.45 10.62
C HIS A 189 -15.63 2.78 10.96
N ASP A 190 -16.17 2.92 12.18
CA ASP A 190 -16.92 4.12 12.58
C ASP A 190 -16.09 5.41 12.56
N LYS A 191 -14.79 5.28 12.80
CA LYS A 191 -13.80 6.36 12.72
C LYS A 191 -13.24 6.60 11.30
N ALA A 192 -13.73 5.90 10.28
CA ALA A 192 -13.33 6.09 8.87
C ALA A 192 -14.28 7.07 8.19
N LEU A 193 -13.90 8.35 8.19
CA LEU A 193 -14.73 9.46 7.76
C LEU A 193 -14.18 10.13 6.50
N TYR A 194 -15.04 10.85 5.80
CA TYR A 194 -14.65 11.77 4.74
C TYR A 194 -15.44 13.08 4.87
N PHE A 195 -14.85 14.15 4.36
CA PHE A 195 -15.54 15.42 4.16
C PHE A 195 -16.20 15.42 2.78
N ASN A 196 -17.51 15.67 2.74
CA ASN A 196 -18.24 15.83 1.48
C ASN A 196 -18.20 17.30 1.04
N PRO A 197 -17.44 17.66 -0.01
CA PRO A 197 -17.32 19.04 -0.47
C PRO A 197 -18.60 19.60 -1.12
N VAL A 198 -19.56 18.76 -1.50
CA VAL A 198 -20.85 19.19 -2.08
C VAL A 198 -21.81 19.65 -1.00
N THR A 199 -21.86 18.92 0.12
CA THR A 199 -22.79 19.21 1.23
C THR A 199 -22.13 19.97 2.37
N GLY A 200 -20.80 20.03 2.43
CA GLY A 200 -20.04 20.70 3.48
C GLY A 200 -20.05 19.97 4.82
N VAL A 201 -20.39 18.68 4.87
CA VAL A 201 -20.48 17.89 6.11
C VAL A 201 -19.54 16.68 6.10
N ILE A 202 -19.14 16.24 7.30
CA ILE A 202 -18.35 15.01 7.49
C ILE A 202 -19.29 13.82 7.67
N GLY A 203 -19.03 12.72 6.96
CA GLY A 203 -19.76 11.46 7.07
C GLY A 203 -18.85 10.25 6.98
N LYS A 204 -19.41 9.05 7.15
CA LYS A 204 -18.68 7.78 6.92
C LYS A 204 -18.23 7.67 5.47
N ILE A 205 -17.04 7.12 5.23
CA ILE A 205 -16.56 6.84 3.87
C ILE A 205 -17.62 6.00 3.11
N ILE A 206 -17.88 6.38 1.86
CA ILE A 206 -18.79 5.69 0.94
C ILE A 206 -18.10 5.44 -0.39
N LYS A 207 -18.58 4.46 -1.17
CA LYS A 207 -18.01 4.12 -2.48
C LYS A 207 -18.03 5.30 -3.47
N ALA A 208 -19.13 6.05 -3.50
CA ALA A 208 -19.34 7.19 -4.40
C ALA A 208 -18.95 8.50 -3.72
N MET A 209 -17.67 8.63 -3.37
CA MET A 209 -17.13 9.78 -2.66
C MET A 209 -16.87 10.95 -3.62
N PRO A 210 -17.49 12.13 -3.43
CA PRO A 210 -17.23 13.33 -4.23
C PRO A 210 -15.87 13.97 -3.91
N SER A 211 -15.20 14.44 -4.95
CA SER A 211 -14.00 15.27 -4.91
C SER A 211 -14.38 16.75 -4.98
N SER A 212 -13.61 17.61 -4.30
CA SER A 212 -13.79 19.07 -4.34
C SER A 212 -13.60 19.66 -5.74
N SER A 213 -12.97 18.89 -6.62
CA SER A 213 -12.71 19.25 -8.01
C SER A 213 -13.87 18.91 -8.96
N GLY A 214 -14.97 18.32 -8.47
CA GLY A 214 -16.21 18.14 -9.22
C GLY A 214 -16.43 16.75 -9.83
N GLN A 215 -15.63 15.75 -9.45
CA GLN A 215 -15.81 14.34 -9.84
C GLN A 215 -16.24 13.50 -8.65
N THR A 216 -16.96 12.40 -8.92
CA THR A 216 -17.34 11.41 -7.91
C THR A 216 -16.68 10.08 -8.22
N SER A 217 -16.12 9.45 -7.20
CA SER A 217 -15.49 8.14 -7.36
C SER A 217 -16.48 7.03 -7.71
N THR A 218 -16.01 6.02 -8.44
CA THR A 218 -16.75 4.79 -8.79
C THR A 218 -16.25 3.57 -8.01
N GLY A 219 -15.43 3.83 -7.00
CA GLY A 219 -14.68 2.87 -6.19
C GLY A 219 -13.24 3.34 -5.98
N HIS A 220 -12.66 3.07 -4.81
CA HIS A 220 -11.40 3.69 -4.39
C HIS A 220 -10.68 2.89 -3.28
N GLY A 221 -9.43 3.26 -2.99
CA GLY A 221 -8.62 2.62 -1.94
C GLY A 221 -8.84 3.17 -0.53
N TRP A 222 -9.49 4.33 -0.40
CA TRP A 222 -9.58 5.09 0.85
C TRP A 222 -10.32 4.39 1.99
N ALA A 223 -11.32 3.54 1.70
CA ALA A 223 -11.98 2.72 2.71
C ALA A 223 -11.02 1.67 3.29
N SER A 224 -10.29 0.96 2.42
CA SER A 224 -9.29 -0.03 2.80
C SER A 224 -8.12 0.60 3.55
N PHE A 225 -7.66 1.77 3.10
CA PHE A 225 -6.65 2.58 3.81
C PHE A 225 -7.12 2.95 5.21
N ALA A 226 -8.31 3.56 5.34
CA ALA A 226 -8.80 4.04 6.63
C ALA A 226 -9.00 2.88 7.61
N ASN A 227 -9.63 1.79 7.17
CA ASN A 227 -9.83 0.60 8.00
C ASN A 227 -8.51 0.04 8.53
N GLU A 228 -7.52 -0.14 7.66
CA GLU A 228 -6.22 -0.68 8.07
C GLU A 228 -5.44 0.29 8.95
N TYR A 229 -5.46 1.59 8.63
CA TYR A 229 -4.78 2.61 9.43
C TYR A 229 -5.38 2.71 10.84
N ILE A 230 -6.70 2.67 10.95
CA ILE A 230 -7.40 2.67 12.25
C ILE A 230 -7.08 1.39 13.02
N ARG A 231 -7.03 0.22 12.34
CA ARG A 231 -6.65 -1.05 12.95
C ARG A 231 -5.23 -1.00 13.53
N LEU A 232 -4.29 -0.39 12.80
CA LEU A 232 -2.88 -0.30 13.20
C LEU A 232 -2.63 0.75 14.29
N THR A 233 -3.39 1.85 14.30
CA THR A 233 -3.04 3.04 15.11
C THR A 233 -4.08 3.42 16.17
N GLY A 234 -5.31 2.90 16.07
CA GLY A 234 -6.47 3.30 16.88
C GLY A 234 -7.02 4.70 16.58
N ARG A 235 -6.33 5.50 15.75
CA ARG A 235 -6.67 6.89 15.41
C ARG A 235 -7.64 6.93 14.25
N GLY A 236 -8.61 7.85 14.32
CA GLY A 236 -9.57 8.03 13.23
C GLY A 236 -8.96 8.70 12.01
N VAL A 237 -9.69 8.67 10.90
CA VAL A 237 -9.26 9.33 9.65
C VAL A 237 -10.41 10.17 9.12
N VAL A 238 -10.11 11.38 8.67
CA VAL A 238 -11.01 12.20 7.84
C VAL A 238 -10.33 12.41 6.49
N VAL A 239 -10.91 11.86 5.43
CA VAL A 239 -10.42 12.03 4.05
C VAL A 239 -11.02 13.27 3.41
N VAL A 240 -10.19 14.10 2.80
CA VAL A 240 -10.59 15.20 1.91
C VAL A 240 -10.05 14.87 0.53
N ASN A 241 -10.95 14.61 -0.42
CA ASN A 241 -10.55 14.31 -1.80
C ASN A 241 -10.67 15.57 -2.66
N GLY A 242 -9.55 15.99 -3.26
CA GLY A 242 -9.52 17.07 -4.26
C GLY A 242 -8.94 16.66 -5.60
N ALA A 243 -8.76 15.35 -5.84
CA ALA A 243 -8.21 14.85 -7.09
C ALA A 243 -9.13 15.09 -8.30
N TYR A 244 -8.56 15.12 -9.51
CA TYR A 244 -9.32 15.28 -10.76
C TYR A 244 -8.66 14.56 -11.93
N GLY A 245 -9.40 13.68 -12.62
CA GLY A 245 -8.91 12.84 -13.72
C GLY A 245 -8.38 13.61 -14.92
N GLY A 246 -7.39 13.02 -15.60
CA GLY A 246 -6.81 13.56 -16.84
C GLY A 246 -5.92 14.79 -16.66
N THR A 247 -5.40 15.04 -15.44
CA THR A 247 -4.60 16.23 -15.11
C THR A 247 -3.11 15.92 -15.03
N ALA A 248 -2.31 16.78 -15.65
CA ALA A 248 -0.87 16.83 -15.42
C ALA A 248 -0.59 17.57 -14.10
N ILE A 249 0.62 17.41 -13.56
CA ILE A 249 1.03 18.11 -12.34
C ILE A 249 0.92 19.64 -12.48
N ALA A 250 1.11 20.17 -13.69
CA ALA A 250 0.95 21.58 -14.00
C ALA A 250 -0.49 22.09 -13.75
N ASP A 251 -1.51 21.26 -14.04
CA ASP A 251 -2.92 21.61 -13.82
C ASP A 251 -3.31 21.61 -12.34
N LEU A 252 -2.52 20.91 -11.52
CA LEU A 252 -2.73 20.72 -10.09
C LEU A 252 -1.90 21.69 -9.25
N ALA A 253 -1.02 22.49 -9.88
CA ALA A 253 -0.17 23.45 -9.20
C ALA A 253 -0.97 24.59 -8.56
N LYS A 254 -0.43 25.16 -7.48
CA LYS A 254 -0.96 26.38 -6.88
C LYS A 254 -0.87 27.54 -7.88
N PRO A 255 -1.98 28.25 -8.17
CA PRO A 255 -1.93 29.38 -9.08
C PRO A 255 -1.19 30.57 -8.45
N ALA A 256 -0.60 31.42 -9.28
CA ALA A 256 0.05 32.66 -8.81
C ALA A 256 -0.96 33.62 -8.16
N THR A 257 -2.20 33.63 -8.66
CA THR A 257 -3.32 34.39 -8.11
C THR A 257 -4.52 33.45 -7.96
N PRO A 258 -5.23 33.43 -6.81
CA PRO A 258 -6.41 32.61 -6.62
C PRO A 258 -7.45 32.84 -7.73
N GLY A 259 -7.97 31.76 -8.31
CA GLY A 259 -8.72 31.83 -9.57
C GLY A 259 -9.64 30.63 -9.83
N THR A 260 -10.18 30.00 -8.79
CA THR A 260 -11.06 28.80 -8.86
C THR A 260 -10.41 27.56 -9.49
N THR A 261 -9.08 27.50 -9.46
CA THR A 261 -8.29 26.36 -9.92
C THR A 261 -8.56 25.11 -9.07
N LEU A 262 -8.05 23.95 -9.50
CA LEU A 262 -8.15 22.70 -8.73
C LEU A 262 -7.51 22.85 -7.35
N TYR A 263 -6.38 23.54 -7.26
CA TYR A 263 -5.70 23.81 -6.00
C TYR A 263 -6.51 24.77 -5.11
N ASP A 264 -7.16 25.80 -5.68
CA ASP A 264 -8.03 26.69 -4.91
C ASP A 264 -9.23 25.92 -4.33
N LYS A 265 -9.85 25.05 -5.13
CA LYS A 265 -10.97 24.19 -4.69
C LYS A 265 -10.55 23.24 -3.58
N LEU A 266 -9.37 22.62 -3.71
CA LEU A 266 -8.78 21.79 -2.65
C LEU A 266 -8.58 22.61 -1.37
N THR A 267 -8.03 23.81 -1.50
CA THR A 267 -7.77 24.71 -0.36
C THR A 267 -9.05 25.03 0.39
N SER A 268 -10.12 25.41 -0.31
CA SER A 268 -11.43 25.65 0.30
C SER A 268 -11.96 24.40 1.01
N ALA A 269 -11.88 23.23 0.37
CA ALA A 269 -12.37 21.97 0.95
C ALA A 269 -11.59 21.55 2.21
N VAL A 270 -10.26 21.69 2.21
CA VAL A 270 -9.42 21.39 3.38
C VAL A 270 -9.76 22.32 4.54
N ASN A 271 -9.92 23.61 4.28
CA ASN A 271 -10.29 24.58 5.31
C ASN A 271 -11.69 24.31 5.89
N SER A 272 -12.67 24.01 5.03
CA SER A 272 -14.01 23.63 5.47
C SER A 272 -14.02 22.31 6.24
N ALA A 273 -13.22 21.32 5.83
CA ALA A 273 -13.08 20.07 6.56
C ALA A 273 -12.49 20.28 7.96
N LYS A 274 -11.42 21.08 8.08
CA LYS A 274 -10.85 21.43 9.40
C LYS A 274 -11.88 22.13 10.29
N ALA A 275 -12.65 23.06 9.74
CA ALA A 275 -13.74 23.73 10.47
C ALA A 275 -14.83 22.74 10.93
N GLN A 276 -15.25 21.83 10.06
CA GLN A 276 -16.21 20.77 10.41
C GLN A 276 -15.66 19.79 11.44
N MET A 277 -14.38 19.44 11.37
CA MET A 277 -13.74 18.59 12.38
C MET A 277 -13.81 19.24 13.77
N ILE A 278 -13.51 20.54 13.85
CA ILE A 278 -13.64 21.31 15.11
C ILE A 278 -15.10 21.33 15.58
N ALA A 279 -16.04 21.67 14.70
CA ALA A 279 -17.46 21.77 15.03
C ALA A 279 -18.07 20.44 15.51
N ASN A 280 -17.59 19.31 14.99
CA ASN A 280 -18.05 17.97 15.36
C ASN A 280 -17.21 17.31 16.47
N ASN A 281 -16.35 18.08 17.15
CA ASN A 281 -15.45 17.59 18.21
C ASN A 281 -14.61 16.38 17.78
N LEU A 282 -14.00 16.51 16.59
CA LEU A 282 -13.02 15.58 16.00
C LEU A 282 -11.61 16.22 16.08
N PRO A 283 -10.92 16.18 17.25
CA PRO A 283 -9.57 16.72 17.41
C PRO A 283 -8.63 16.31 16.27
N ILE A 284 -8.08 17.31 15.58
CA ILE A 284 -7.18 17.10 14.45
C ILE A 284 -5.82 16.66 14.99
N GLY A 285 -5.36 15.51 14.52
CA GLY A 285 -4.04 14.97 14.76
C GLY A 285 -3.02 15.45 13.74
N ASN A 286 -2.40 14.51 13.04
CA ASN A 286 -1.50 14.80 11.93
C ASN A 286 -2.32 15.09 10.67
N THR A 287 -1.82 16.00 9.84
CA THR A 287 -2.34 16.21 8.48
C THR A 287 -1.36 15.60 7.49
N TYR A 288 -1.85 14.80 6.55
CA TYR A 288 -1.06 14.15 5.51
C TYR A 288 -1.57 14.57 4.14
N ALA A 289 -0.65 14.72 3.17
CA ALA A 289 -1.01 14.74 1.75
C ALA A 289 -0.66 13.39 1.13
N ILE A 290 -1.61 12.79 0.42
CA ILE A 290 -1.43 11.57 -0.36
C ILE A 290 -1.56 11.95 -1.83
N TRP A 291 -0.48 11.69 -2.57
CA TRP A 291 -0.35 11.99 -3.99
C TRP A 291 -0.45 10.73 -4.83
N ASN A 292 -1.38 10.70 -5.77
CA ASN A 292 -1.47 9.64 -6.78
C ASN A 292 -1.75 10.27 -8.16
N GLN A 293 -0.65 10.52 -8.88
CA GLN A 293 -0.66 11.10 -10.21
C GLN A 293 0.62 10.77 -10.95
N GLY A 294 0.58 10.85 -12.27
CA GLY A 294 1.75 10.81 -13.14
C GLY A 294 1.41 10.33 -14.53
N GLU A 295 0.22 9.73 -14.71
CA GLU A 295 -0.19 9.15 -15.97
C GLU A 295 -0.31 10.23 -17.05
N GLN A 296 -0.92 11.37 -16.74
CA GLN A 296 -1.05 12.44 -17.74
C GLN A 296 0.32 13.05 -18.10
N ASP A 297 1.23 13.20 -17.13
CA ASP A 297 2.60 13.65 -17.40
C ASP A 297 3.38 12.66 -18.27
N ALA A 298 3.15 11.35 -18.09
CA ALA A 298 3.68 10.35 -18.99
C ALA A 298 3.05 10.46 -20.40
N VAL A 299 1.76 10.76 -20.53
CA VAL A 299 1.08 10.99 -21.82
C VAL A 299 1.68 12.18 -22.56
N VAL A 300 1.82 13.33 -21.88
CA VAL A 300 2.37 14.57 -22.50
C VAL A 300 3.91 14.59 -22.52
N ASN A 301 4.55 13.49 -22.11
CA ASN A 301 6.00 13.29 -22.17
C ASN A 301 6.80 14.33 -21.36
N THR A 302 6.30 14.72 -20.19
CA THR A 302 7.03 15.59 -19.24
C THR A 302 8.40 14.98 -18.93
N SER A 303 9.46 15.80 -18.91
CA SER A 303 10.82 15.33 -18.58
C SER A 303 10.98 15.13 -17.07
N ALA A 304 11.92 14.27 -16.65
CA ALA A 304 12.13 14.01 -15.22
C ALA A 304 12.49 15.29 -14.43
N PRO A 305 13.38 16.18 -14.91
CA PRO A 305 13.69 17.42 -14.20
C PRO A 305 12.47 18.33 -14.03
N VAL A 306 11.64 18.48 -15.08
CA VAL A 306 10.44 19.32 -15.02
C VAL A 306 9.44 18.77 -14.02
N TYR A 307 9.19 17.46 -14.03
CA TYR A 307 8.28 16.82 -13.07
C TYR A 307 8.81 16.94 -11.62
N ARG A 308 10.11 16.73 -11.39
CA ARG A 308 10.73 16.89 -10.05
C ARG A 308 10.58 18.30 -9.53
N THR A 309 10.85 19.32 -10.36
CA THR A 309 10.71 20.73 -9.98
C THR A 309 9.26 21.06 -9.62
N ALA A 310 8.30 20.64 -10.46
CA ALA A 310 6.89 20.84 -10.20
C ALA A 310 6.40 20.14 -8.93
N LEU A 311 6.85 18.89 -8.69
CA LEU A 311 6.48 18.13 -7.51
C LEU A 311 7.06 18.72 -6.23
N ASN A 312 8.34 19.11 -6.23
CA ASN A 312 8.94 19.82 -5.10
C ASN A 312 8.16 21.09 -4.76
N LYS A 313 7.84 21.90 -5.77
CA LYS A 313 7.06 23.13 -5.56
C LYS A 313 5.67 22.83 -4.98
N LEU A 314 4.97 21.81 -5.51
CA LEU A 314 3.67 21.42 -4.98
C LEU A 314 3.76 20.95 -3.52
N ILE A 315 4.81 20.20 -3.15
CA ILE A 315 5.03 19.76 -1.77
C ILE A 315 5.23 20.98 -0.86
N ASP A 316 6.04 21.95 -1.26
CA ASP A 316 6.30 23.17 -0.49
C ASP A 316 5.03 24.02 -0.31
N ASP A 317 4.25 24.17 -1.39
CA ASP A 317 2.96 24.88 -1.37
C ASP A 317 1.96 24.20 -0.41
N MET A 318 1.80 22.87 -0.50
CA MET A 318 0.89 22.11 0.37
C MET A 318 1.35 22.07 1.82
N SER A 319 2.66 22.01 2.06
CA SER A 319 3.26 22.12 3.41
C SER A 319 2.93 23.44 4.06
N THR A 320 3.06 24.53 3.30
CA THR A 320 2.74 25.87 3.76
C THR A 320 1.24 26.05 4.00
N ASP A 321 0.41 25.71 3.02
CA ASP A 321 -1.03 26.04 3.05
C ASP A 321 -1.84 25.12 3.97
N PHE A 322 -1.45 23.85 4.08
CA PHE A 322 -2.24 22.85 4.80
C PHE A 322 -1.59 22.33 6.07
N SER A 323 -0.35 22.73 6.36
CA SER A 323 0.44 22.27 7.52
C SER A 323 0.58 20.74 7.52
N ILE A 324 0.91 20.16 6.37
CA ILE A 324 1.11 18.71 6.27
C ILE A 324 2.37 18.28 7.04
N LYS A 325 2.26 17.17 7.77
CA LYS A 325 3.39 16.53 8.46
C LYS A 325 4.28 15.77 7.48
N ARG A 326 3.65 15.08 6.52
CA ARG A 326 4.30 14.32 5.47
C ARG A 326 3.54 14.42 4.16
N PHE A 327 4.28 14.48 3.06
CA PHE A 327 3.77 14.24 1.71
C PHE A 327 4.08 12.79 1.31
N ILE A 328 3.07 12.04 0.92
CA ILE A 328 3.16 10.60 0.73
C ILE A 328 2.78 10.26 -0.70
N ILE A 329 3.71 9.67 -1.44
CA ILE A 329 3.54 9.34 -2.84
C ILE A 329 3.08 7.89 -2.98
N GLN A 330 1.96 7.70 -3.66
CA GLN A 330 1.64 6.45 -4.33
C GLN A 330 2.30 6.49 -5.71
N THR A 331 3.24 5.58 -5.94
CA THR A 331 4.02 5.62 -7.19
C THR A 331 3.11 5.34 -8.38
N LEU A 332 3.36 6.04 -9.48
CA LEU A 332 2.66 5.83 -10.76
C LEU A 332 2.63 4.34 -11.12
N SER A 333 1.46 3.87 -11.55
CA SER A 333 1.23 2.47 -11.94
C SER A 333 2.08 2.03 -13.14
N SER A 334 2.23 0.72 -13.35
CA SER A 334 2.76 0.13 -14.59
C SER A 334 1.77 0.17 -15.76
N CYS A 335 0.81 1.10 -15.75
CA CYS A 335 -0.16 1.28 -16.83
C CYS A 335 0.56 1.51 -18.16
N TYR A 336 0.11 0.80 -19.21
CA TYR A 336 0.69 0.96 -20.54
C TYR A 336 -0.01 2.10 -21.27
N LEU A 337 0.54 3.31 -21.13
CA LEU A 337 -0.05 4.53 -21.71
C LEU A 337 0.36 4.67 -23.18
N TYR A 338 -0.52 4.18 -24.06
CA TYR A 338 -0.65 4.41 -25.51
C TYR A 338 0.56 4.38 -26.45
N THR A 339 1.82 4.37 -26.03
CA THR A 339 2.96 4.26 -26.95
C THR A 339 4.25 3.73 -26.33
N SER A 340 4.65 4.17 -25.12
CA SER A 340 6.00 3.86 -24.62
C SER A 340 6.12 3.84 -23.09
N GLU A 341 6.56 2.73 -22.54
CA GLU A 341 6.72 2.49 -21.11
C GLU A 341 7.80 3.44 -20.49
N TYR A 342 8.78 3.94 -21.26
CA TYR A 342 9.87 4.79 -20.71
C TYR A 342 9.35 6.08 -20.10
N LYS A 343 8.22 6.59 -20.63
CA LYS A 343 7.55 7.78 -20.11
C LYS A 343 7.01 7.53 -18.69
N VAL A 344 6.51 6.33 -18.43
CA VAL A 344 6.06 5.89 -17.10
C VAL A 344 7.25 5.74 -16.16
N ALA A 345 8.31 5.04 -16.59
CA ALA A 345 9.52 4.83 -15.78
C ALA A 345 10.19 6.15 -15.38
N ARG A 346 10.16 7.15 -16.27
CA ARG A 346 10.64 8.51 -16.00
C ARG A 346 9.90 9.16 -14.84
N ILE A 347 8.57 9.21 -14.89
CA ILE A 347 7.77 9.83 -13.84
C ILE A 347 7.93 9.07 -12.51
N GLN A 348 7.90 7.74 -12.56
CA GLN A 348 8.16 6.91 -11.38
C GLN A 348 9.54 7.18 -10.76
N GLN A 349 10.57 7.40 -11.59
CA GLN A 349 11.90 7.72 -11.07
C GLN A 349 11.94 9.12 -10.47
N ALA A 350 11.34 10.13 -11.11
CA ALA A 350 11.23 11.47 -10.57
C ALA A 350 10.53 11.50 -9.19
N GLN A 351 9.47 10.71 -9.02
CA GLN A 351 8.77 10.53 -7.74
C GLN A 351 9.70 9.96 -6.65
N ARG A 352 10.49 8.95 -7.00
CA ARG A 352 11.47 8.35 -6.07
C ARG A 352 12.60 9.30 -5.73
N ASP A 353 13.12 10.04 -6.72
CA ASP A 353 14.19 11.02 -6.52
C ASP A 353 13.75 12.12 -5.53
N VAL A 354 12.52 12.63 -5.68
CA VAL A 354 11.96 13.65 -4.76
C VAL A 354 11.77 13.08 -3.36
N ALA A 355 11.23 11.87 -3.23
CA ALA A 355 11.07 11.22 -1.93
C ALA A 355 12.41 10.90 -1.24
N ALA A 356 13.45 10.59 -2.00
CA ALA A 356 14.78 10.34 -1.45
C ALA A 356 15.48 11.63 -1.00
N ALA A 357 15.28 12.73 -1.74
CA ALA A 357 15.92 14.02 -1.48
C ALA A 357 15.29 14.82 -0.33
N ARG A 358 14.12 14.41 0.18
CA ARG A 358 13.35 15.16 1.19
C ARG A 358 13.06 14.32 2.43
N SER A 359 13.23 14.90 3.61
CA SER A 359 12.90 14.24 4.89
C SER A 359 11.42 14.29 5.26
N ASP A 360 10.66 15.18 4.61
CA ASP A 360 9.22 15.36 4.80
C ASP A 360 8.36 14.57 3.80
N THR A 361 8.99 13.85 2.88
CA THR A 361 8.33 13.14 1.79
C THR A 361 8.75 11.67 1.77
N LEU A 362 7.84 10.79 1.34
CA LEU A 362 8.13 9.36 1.23
C LEU A 362 7.28 8.67 0.16
N ILE A 363 7.74 7.49 -0.28
CA ILE A 363 6.92 6.56 -1.05
C ILE A 363 6.08 5.74 -0.07
N GLY A 364 4.75 5.96 -0.07
CA GLY A 364 3.83 5.23 0.80
C GLY A 364 3.30 3.94 0.17
N SER A 365 3.38 3.81 -1.15
CA SER A 365 2.97 2.59 -1.85
C SER A 365 3.72 2.46 -3.17
N ASN A 366 4.28 1.27 -3.40
CA ASN A 366 4.91 0.87 -4.66
C ASN A 366 4.15 -0.25 -5.37
N ALA A 367 3.10 -0.83 -4.76
CA ALA A 367 2.34 -1.95 -5.32
C ALA A 367 1.84 -1.68 -6.73
N GLN A 368 1.44 -0.44 -7.02
CA GLN A 368 0.91 0.01 -8.30
C GLN A 368 1.87 -0.24 -9.47
N THR A 369 3.19 -0.21 -9.22
CA THR A 369 4.22 -0.48 -10.25
C THR A 369 4.20 -1.93 -10.76
N ARG A 370 3.39 -2.80 -10.15
CA ARG A 370 3.19 -4.20 -10.53
C ARG A 370 1.77 -4.49 -11.00
N PHE A 371 0.89 -3.49 -11.05
CA PHE A 371 -0.49 -3.71 -11.44
C PHE A 371 -0.55 -3.98 -12.95
N THR A 372 -1.19 -5.07 -13.33
CA THR A 372 -1.39 -5.43 -14.73
C THR A 372 -2.82 -5.89 -14.94
N VAL A 373 -3.27 -5.90 -16.20
CA VAL A 373 -4.55 -6.55 -16.54
C VAL A 373 -4.49 -8.05 -16.22
N ASN A 374 -3.33 -8.69 -16.47
CA ASN A 374 -3.13 -10.13 -16.30
C ASN A 374 -3.25 -10.58 -14.83
N ASN A 375 -2.81 -9.77 -13.87
CA ASN A 375 -2.99 -10.07 -12.45
C ASN A 375 -4.31 -9.52 -11.87
N GLY A 376 -5.19 -8.95 -12.72
CA GLY A 376 -6.51 -8.46 -12.35
C GLY A 376 -6.48 -7.19 -11.48
N LEU A 377 -5.36 -6.47 -11.43
CA LEU A 377 -5.22 -5.25 -10.62
C LEU A 377 -5.38 -3.97 -11.44
N LEU A 378 -5.25 -4.03 -12.77
CA LEU A 378 -5.72 -3.01 -13.71
C LEU A 378 -6.99 -3.47 -14.43
N GLN A 379 -7.82 -2.49 -14.80
CA GLN A 379 -9.00 -2.73 -15.60
C GLN A 379 -8.61 -3.13 -17.02
N SER A 380 -9.27 -4.15 -17.57
CA SER A 380 -9.04 -4.61 -18.95
C SER A 380 -9.58 -3.65 -20.00
N THR A 381 -10.49 -2.76 -19.62
CA THR A 381 -11.16 -1.80 -20.52
C THR A 381 -10.23 -0.67 -20.96
N ASP A 382 -9.39 -0.17 -20.06
CA ASP A 382 -8.50 0.96 -20.34
C ASP A 382 -7.01 0.70 -20.04
N ASN A 383 -6.67 -0.34 -19.27
CA ASN A 383 -5.28 -0.64 -18.86
C ASN A 383 -4.58 0.54 -18.13
N VAL A 384 -5.36 1.41 -17.47
CA VAL A 384 -4.89 2.58 -16.73
C VAL A 384 -5.41 2.58 -15.31
N HIS A 385 -6.71 2.39 -15.12
CA HIS A 385 -7.34 2.50 -13.81
C HIS A 385 -7.31 1.18 -13.06
N TYR A 386 -7.19 1.27 -11.74
CA TYR A 386 -7.08 0.07 -10.92
C TYR A 386 -8.46 -0.59 -10.82
N THR A 387 -8.48 -1.91 -10.70
CA THR A 387 -9.69 -2.58 -10.21
C THR A 387 -9.89 -2.22 -8.73
N GLN A 388 -11.09 -2.40 -8.19
CA GLN A 388 -11.36 -2.18 -6.78
C GLN A 388 -10.47 -3.07 -5.89
N ARG A 389 -10.08 -4.25 -6.37
CA ARG A 389 -9.05 -5.09 -5.74
C ARG A 389 -7.68 -4.41 -5.72
N GLY A 390 -7.23 -3.85 -6.85
CA GLY A 390 -5.99 -3.06 -6.93
C GLY A 390 -6.00 -1.87 -5.97
N TYR A 391 -7.11 -1.13 -5.91
CA TYR A 391 -7.30 -0.04 -4.96
C TYR A 391 -7.21 -0.50 -3.49
N ASN A 392 -7.80 -1.65 -3.15
CA ASN A 392 -7.73 -2.17 -1.79
C ASN A 392 -6.29 -2.54 -1.38
N ILE A 393 -5.53 -3.16 -2.27
CA ILE A 393 -4.12 -3.51 -2.04
C ILE A 393 -3.29 -2.23 -1.84
N ALA A 394 -3.43 -1.27 -2.77
CA ALA A 394 -2.71 0.00 -2.69
C ALA A 394 -3.07 0.79 -1.41
N GLY A 395 -4.35 0.79 -1.01
CA GLY A 395 -4.81 1.42 0.23
C GLY A 395 -4.26 0.76 1.48
N LYS A 396 -4.21 -0.58 1.52
CA LYS A 396 -3.68 -1.34 2.66
C LYS A 396 -2.17 -1.16 2.82
N GLN A 397 -1.38 -1.25 1.74
CA GLN A 397 0.07 -1.01 1.79
C GLN A 397 0.35 0.42 2.28
N LEU A 398 -0.39 1.40 1.73
CA LEU A 398 -0.27 2.79 2.13
C LEU A 398 -0.56 3.00 3.62
N ALA A 399 -1.60 2.38 4.16
CA ALA A 399 -1.92 2.47 5.58
C ALA A 399 -0.79 1.92 6.46
N GLY A 400 -0.22 0.78 6.08
CA GLY A 400 0.94 0.19 6.75
C GLY A 400 2.12 1.16 6.80
N SER A 401 2.50 1.72 5.65
CA SER A 401 3.61 2.69 5.60
C SER A 401 3.33 3.96 6.41
N VAL A 402 2.12 4.52 6.32
CA VAL A 402 1.79 5.74 7.08
C VAL A 402 1.75 5.46 8.59
N ALA A 403 1.27 4.29 9.02
CA ALA A 403 1.31 3.89 10.42
C ALA A 403 2.75 3.73 10.93
N SER A 404 3.61 2.99 10.20
CA SER A 404 4.99 2.70 10.61
C SER A 404 5.89 3.94 10.75
N ILE A 405 5.52 5.06 10.14
CA ILE A 405 6.28 6.32 10.23
C ILE A 405 5.96 7.11 11.51
N ASN A 406 4.81 6.87 12.14
CA ASN A 406 4.32 7.68 13.27
C ASN A 406 4.40 6.98 14.62
N PHE A 407 4.62 5.67 14.62
CA PHE A 407 4.80 4.85 15.80
C PHE A 407 6.10 4.11 15.54
N ASP A 408 7.16 4.39 16.31
CA ASP A 408 8.54 3.92 16.13
C ASP A 408 8.71 2.37 16.22
N ASP A 409 7.62 1.62 16.08
CA ASP A 409 7.59 0.17 16.04
C ASP A 409 6.67 -0.30 14.91
N LEU A 410 7.16 -1.34 14.22
CA LEU A 410 6.49 -2.19 13.20
C LEU A 410 6.73 -1.83 11.72
N ALA A 411 7.73 -2.55 11.18
CA ALA A 411 7.50 -3.52 10.11
C ALA A 411 7.08 -3.00 8.72
N ALA A 412 7.81 -2.03 8.17
CA ALA A 412 7.92 -1.92 6.71
C ALA A 412 8.53 -3.20 6.06
N ALA A 413 9.14 -4.09 6.86
CA ALA A 413 9.77 -5.32 6.40
C ALA A 413 8.82 -6.54 6.29
N GLU A 414 7.84 -6.72 7.19
CA GLU A 414 6.99 -7.94 7.19
C GLU A 414 5.88 -7.90 6.13
N ILE A 415 5.23 -6.75 5.91
CA ILE A 415 4.16 -6.62 4.91
C ILE A 415 4.70 -6.83 3.48
N GLU A 416 5.95 -6.44 3.23
CA GLU A 416 6.61 -6.63 1.92
C GLU A 416 7.03 -8.08 1.69
N LEU A 417 7.37 -8.82 2.76
CA LEU A 417 7.75 -10.24 2.69
C LEU A 417 6.53 -11.14 2.46
N ASP A 418 5.43 -10.88 3.17
CA ASP A 418 4.19 -11.68 3.09
C ASP A 418 3.43 -11.50 1.77
N LEU A 419 3.46 -10.31 1.17
CA LEU A 419 2.73 -10.04 -0.08
C LEU A 419 3.47 -10.54 -1.33
N TRP A 420 4.80 -10.65 -1.28
CA TRP A 420 5.62 -10.83 -2.49
C TRP A 420 6.71 -11.91 -2.40
N GLY A 421 6.87 -12.59 -1.27
CA GLY A 421 7.81 -13.71 -1.11
C GLY A 421 9.29 -13.32 -1.18
N GLY A 422 9.62 -12.04 -0.95
CA GLY A 422 11.01 -11.57 -0.96
C GLY A 422 11.18 -10.16 -0.39
N MET A 423 12.36 -9.90 0.20
CA MET A 423 12.74 -8.56 0.67
C MET A 423 12.87 -7.61 -0.52
N LEU A 424 12.07 -6.55 -0.53
CA LEU A 424 12.37 -5.40 -1.37
C LEU A 424 13.43 -4.57 -0.66
N SER A 425 14.67 -4.64 -1.16
CA SER A 425 15.71 -3.68 -0.79
C SER A 425 15.13 -2.27 -0.93
N SER A 426 15.32 -1.43 0.10
CA SER A 426 14.88 -0.04 0.10
C SER A 426 15.22 0.61 -1.24
N GLY A 427 14.32 1.42 -1.78
CA GLY A 427 14.46 2.04 -3.11
C GLY A 427 15.68 2.95 -3.30
N LYS A 428 16.56 2.99 -2.31
CA LYS A 428 17.75 3.84 -2.14
C LYS A 428 18.96 3.39 -2.95
N ARG A 429 19.10 2.10 -3.29
CA ARG A 429 20.20 1.60 -4.16
C ARG A 429 19.70 0.59 -5.17
N ARG A 430 19.13 1.07 -6.27
CA ARG A 430 18.76 0.22 -7.41
C ARG A 430 19.80 0.35 -8.51
N THR A 431 20.67 -0.65 -8.60
CA THR A 431 21.43 -0.91 -9.83
C THR A 431 20.53 -1.64 -10.81
N LYS A 432 20.44 -1.15 -12.05
CA LYS A 432 19.64 -1.75 -13.12
C LYS A 432 20.58 -2.25 -14.20
N LEU A 433 20.42 -3.50 -14.62
CA LEU A 433 21.01 -3.97 -15.87
C LEU A 433 20.18 -3.41 -17.01
N THR A 434 20.79 -2.52 -17.79
CA THR A 434 20.15 -1.81 -18.89
C THR A 434 20.65 -2.38 -20.19
N HIS A 435 19.74 -2.81 -21.06
CA HIS A 435 20.05 -3.12 -22.47
C HIS A 435 19.45 -2.03 -23.36
N VAL A 436 20.27 -1.40 -24.19
CA VAL A 436 19.85 -0.43 -25.20
C VAL A 436 20.25 -0.92 -26.57
N ARG A 437 19.34 -0.88 -27.55
CA ARG A 437 19.63 -1.16 -28.95
C ARG A 437 19.44 0.10 -29.78
N VAL A 438 20.41 0.42 -30.61
CA VAL A 438 20.42 1.62 -31.45
C VAL A 438 20.55 1.19 -32.90
N LYS A 439 19.53 1.47 -33.72
CA LYS A 439 19.41 0.94 -35.08
C LYS A 439 19.14 2.05 -36.09
N LYS A 440 19.78 1.97 -37.26
CA LYS A 440 19.45 2.81 -38.41
C LYS A 440 18.41 2.13 -39.31
N SER A 441 17.29 2.81 -39.54
CA SER A 441 16.19 2.35 -40.40
C SER A 441 15.62 3.52 -41.22
N GLY A 442 15.49 3.34 -42.53
CA GLY A 442 14.90 4.36 -43.42
C GLY A 442 15.63 5.70 -43.40
N GLY A 443 16.96 5.71 -43.21
CA GLY A 443 17.77 6.91 -43.08
C GLY A 443 17.84 7.50 -41.67
N SER A 444 16.90 7.16 -40.79
CA SER A 444 16.80 7.64 -39.41
C SER A 444 17.40 6.67 -38.41
N TRP A 445 17.83 7.18 -37.26
CA TRP A 445 18.25 6.36 -36.12
C TRP A 445 17.11 6.25 -35.11
N GLY A 446 16.90 5.05 -34.59
CA GLY A 446 15.95 4.76 -33.53
C GLY A 446 16.60 4.02 -32.38
N VAL A 447 16.01 4.15 -31.20
CA VAL A 447 16.44 3.47 -29.97
C VAL A 447 15.34 2.54 -29.50
N TYR A 448 15.73 1.32 -29.13
CA TYR A 448 14.88 0.13 -29.05
C TYR A 448 15.31 -0.76 -27.90
N SER A 449 14.41 -1.59 -27.35
CA SER A 449 14.79 -2.60 -26.36
C SER A 449 15.41 -3.83 -27.06
N GLU A 450 15.84 -4.83 -26.28
CA GLU A 450 16.51 -6.03 -26.78
C GLU A 450 15.71 -6.73 -27.90
N ASN A 451 14.44 -7.00 -27.64
CA ASN A 451 13.57 -7.77 -28.53
C ASN A 451 12.44 -6.95 -29.15
N ASP A 452 12.35 -5.65 -28.84
CA ASP A 452 11.27 -4.78 -29.34
C ASP A 452 11.78 -3.70 -30.30
N SER A 453 11.21 -3.70 -31.51
CA SER A 453 11.47 -2.68 -32.54
C SER A 453 10.34 -1.65 -32.68
N THR A 454 9.28 -1.72 -31.89
CA THR A 454 8.15 -0.78 -31.95
C THR A 454 8.41 0.48 -31.11
N GLY A 455 9.46 0.50 -30.28
CA GLY A 455 9.76 1.62 -29.38
C GLY A 455 8.82 1.68 -28.18
N SER A 456 8.22 0.53 -27.87
CA SER A 456 7.14 0.36 -26.90
C SER A 456 7.62 0.11 -25.48
N TYR A 457 8.77 -0.56 -25.34
CA TYR A 457 9.32 -0.93 -24.04
C TYR A 457 10.36 0.05 -23.49
N THR A 458 10.43 0.18 -22.15
CA THR A 458 11.52 0.90 -21.50
C THR A 458 12.79 0.08 -21.55
N GLN A 459 13.89 0.79 -21.56
CA GLN A 459 15.15 0.26 -21.08
C GLN A 459 15.28 0.74 -19.64
N GLN A 460 15.36 -0.18 -18.69
CA GLN A 460 15.40 0.19 -17.28
C GLN A 460 16.62 1.07 -16.98
N GLY A 461 16.42 2.28 -16.47
CA GLY A 461 17.53 3.15 -16.06
C GLY A 461 17.98 4.21 -17.07
N VAL A 462 17.33 4.34 -18.23
CA VAL A 462 17.65 5.38 -19.23
C VAL A 462 16.44 6.19 -19.65
N ASP A 463 16.65 7.47 -19.94
CA ASP A 463 15.61 8.46 -20.23
C ASP A 463 15.44 8.65 -21.75
N GLY A 464 15.28 7.54 -22.47
CA GLY A 464 15.25 7.53 -23.94
C GLY A 464 16.63 7.75 -24.55
N ALA A 465 16.68 8.44 -25.69
CA ALA A 465 17.91 8.76 -26.39
C ALA A 465 17.79 10.04 -27.21
N ASN A 466 18.89 10.79 -27.29
CA ASN A 466 19.02 12.00 -28.08
C ASN A 466 19.99 11.73 -29.23
N LEU A 467 19.58 12.04 -30.45
CA LEU A 467 20.48 12.04 -31.61
C LEU A 467 21.12 13.42 -31.69
N VAL A 468 22.44 13.50 -31.53
CA VAL A 468 23.17 14.76 -31.52
C VAL A 468 24.25 14.71 -32.58
N SER A 469 24.01 15.40 -33.71
CA SER A 469 24.94 15.46 -34.85
C SER A 469 25.38 14.07 -35.35
N ASP A 470 26.55 13.61 -34.95
CA ASP A 470 27.25 12.38 -35.32
C ASP A 470 27.35 11.37 -34.16
N LYS A 471 26.66 11.65 -33.05
CA LYS A 471 26.63 10.81 -31.84
C LYS A 471 25.22 10.47 -31.41
N VAL A 472 25.10 9.33 -30.73
CA VAL A 472 23.88 8.94 -30.02
C VAL A 472 24.11 9.12 -28.53
N GLN A 473 23.31 9.96 -27.87
CA GLN A 473 23.37 10.17 -26.43
C GLN A 473 22.24 9.42 -25.73
N ILE A 474 22.59 8.67 -24.69
CA ILE A 474 21.66 7.90 -23.86
C ILE A 474 21.65 8.53 -22.47
N PRO A 475 20.67 9.39 -22.14
CA PRO A 475 20.50 9.94 -20.81
C PRO A 475 20.10 8.86 -19.80
N PHE A 476 20.49 9.03 -18.54
CA PHE A 476 20.17 8.11 -17.45
C PHE A 476 18.98 8.57 -16.61
N LEU A 477 18.18 7.62 -16.13
CA LEU A 477 17.08 7.85 -15.20
C LEU A 477 17.61 7.88 -13.76
N GLY A 478 17.95 9.07 -13.27
CA GLY A 478 18.30 9.34 -11.88
C GLY A 478 18.76 10.78 -11.68
N ALA A 479 18.67 11.28 -10.44
CA ALA A 479 19.25 12.56 -10.04
C ALA A 479 20.67 12.37 -9.48
N GLY A 480 21.58 13.31 -9.77
CA GLY A 480 23.00 13.22 -9.40
C GLY A 480 23.82 12.42 -10.41
N SER A 481 25.15 12.57 -10.39
CA SER A 481 26.09 11.92 -11.33
C SER A 481 25.99 10.39 -11.24
N PRO A 482 25.26 9.68 -12.13
CA PRO A 482 24.97 8.26 -11.97
C PRO A 482 26.23 7.44 -12.17
N PHE A 483 26.34 6.29 -11.52
CA PHE A 483 27.42 5.37 -11.85
C PHE A 483 27.00 4.48 -13.03
N TYR A 484 27.99 4.16 -13.85
CA TYR A 484 27.85 3.34 -15.04
C TYR A 484 29.02 2.36 -15.11
N SER A 485 28.72 1.05 -15.17
CA SER A 485 29.77 0.02 -15.11
C SER A 485 29.41 -1.23 -15.91
N GLY A 486 30.44 -2.00 -16.28
CA GLY A 486 30.29 -3.29 -16.95
C GLY A 486 29.73 -3.19 -18.37
N GLU A 487 30.04 -2.10 -19.08
CA GLU A 487 29.52 -1.88 -20.43
C GLU A 487 30.05 -2.87 -21.45
N VAL A 488 29.14 -3.43 -22.22
CA VAL A 488 29.44 -4.22 -23.42
C VAL A 488 28.71 -3.59 -24.59
N VAL A 489 29.46 -3.13 -25.61
CA VAL A 489 28.90 -2.64 -26.88
C VAL A 489 29.08 -3.70 -27.96
N THR A 490 27.97 -4.13 -28.56
CA THR A 490 27.94 -5.22 -29.55
C THR A 490 27.37 -4.71 -30.88
N PRO A 491 28.20 -4.49 -31.91
CA PRO A 491 27.72 -4.17 -33.25
C PRO A 491 27.13 -5.41 -33.94
N ASN A 492 26.10 -5.20 -34.77
CA ASN A 492 25.48 -6.26 -35.54
C ASN A 492 26.33 -6.68 -36.75
N ARG A 493 25.90 -7.76 -37.43
CA ARG A 493 26.62 -8.28 -38.61
C ARG A 493 26.76 -7.26 -39.74
N ALA A 494 25.76 -6.39 -39.94
CA ALA A 494 25.84 -5.34 -40.96
C ALA A 494 26.98 -4.36 -40.64
N MET A 495 27.08 -3.88 -39.39
CA MET A 495 28.19 -3.03 -38.96
C MET A 495 29.55 -3.70 -39.17
N GLN A 496 29.67 -5.00 -38.87
CA GLN A 496 30.90 -5.76 -39.09
C GLN A 496 31.28 -5.83 -40.58
N GLN A 497 30.32 -5.97 -41.50
CA GLN A 497 30.57 -5.97 -42.95
C GLN A 497 31.13 -4.63 -43.46
N PHE A 498 30.75 -3.52 -42.83
CA PHE A 498 31.26 -2.19 -43.13
C PHE A 498 32.50 -1.81 -42.30
N ASN A 499 33.04 -2.76 -41.54
CA ASN A 499 34.18 -2.56 -40.63
C ASN A 499 33.97 -1.38 -39.66
N LEU A 500 32.73 -1.29 -39.15
CA LEU A 500 32.31 -0.27 -38.19
C LEU A 500 32.53 -0.74 -36.76
N SER A 501 32.99 0.17 -35.92
CA SER A 501 33.07 0.03 -34.47
C SER A 501 32.32 1.16 -33.78
N VAL A 502 31.96 0.96 -32.52
CA VAL A 502 31.25 1.96 -31.71
C VAL A 502 31.99 2.12 -30.39
N ILE A 503 32.28 3.36 -30.03
CA ILE A 503 32.95 3.70 -28.77
C ILE A 503 32.01 4.58 -27.97
N GLY A 504 31.79 4.19 -26.72
CA GLY A 504 31.01 4.96 -25.76
C GLY A 504 31.90 5.83 -24.85
N ALA A 505 31.42 7.01 -24.49
CA ALA A 505 32.06 7.90 -23.52
C ALA A 505 31.01 8.50 -22.56
N PRO A 506 31.38 8.84 -21.31
CA PRO A 506 30.50 9.59 -20.42
C PRO A 506 30.24 10.99 -20.98
N VAL A 507 29.01 11.48 -20.80
CA VAL A 507 28.61 12.82 -21.27
C VAL A 507 27.67 13.50 -20.28
N THR A 508 27.86 14.80 -20.11
CA THR A 508 26.88 15.68 -19.47
C THR A 508 25.96 16.22 -20.56
N ILE A 509 24.69 15.81 -20.54
CA ILE A 509 23.71 16.14 -21.58
C ILE A 509 23.05 17.48 -21.28
N ASP A 510 22.67 17.68 -20.02
CA ASP A 510 22.11 18.94 -19.53
C ASP A 510 22.62 19.19 -18.11
N SER A 511 23.63 20.06 -18.01
CA SER A 511 24.25 20.41 -16.74
C SER A 511 23.30 21.17 -15.81
N ALA A 512 22.38 21.97 -16.35
CA ALA A 512 21.46 22.79 -15.55
C ALA A 512 20.42 21.91 -14.83
N ASN A 513 20.02 20.80 -15.46
CA ASN A 513 19.04 19.86 -14.92
C ASN A 513 19.66 18.57 -14.34
N GLY A 514 21.00 18.49 -14.29
CA GLY A 514 21.73 17.33 -13.77
C GLY A 514 21.47 16.05 -14.59
N VAL A 515 21.33 16.18 -15.91
CA VAL A 515 21.12 15.04 -16.81
C VAL A 515 22.46 14.56 -17.34
N TYR A 516 22.83 13.36 -16.94
CA TYR A 516 24.05 12.67 -17.35
C TYR A 516 23.72 11.45 -18.20
N GLY A 517 24.69 10.95 -18.95
CA GLY A 517 24.49 9.79 -19.80
C GLY A 517 25.75 9.28 -20.46
N ARG A 518 25.54 8.56 -21.56
CA ARG A 518 26.60 8.04 -22.42
C ARG A 518 26.42 8.52 -23.85
N GLU A 519 27.47 9.00 -24.46
CA GLU A 519 27.50 9.26 -25.90
C GLU A 519 28.20 8.13 -26.63
N TYR A 520 27.69 7.76 -27.80
CA TYR A 520 28.24 6.72 -28.66
C TYR A 520 28.59 7.31 -30.01
N GLN A 521 29.84 7.16 -30.41
CA GLN A 521 30.37 7.56 -31.71
C GLN A 521 30.65 6.32 -32.56
N VAL A 522 30.24 6.35 -33.83
CA VAL A 522 30.56 5.31 -34.81
C VAL A 522 31.91 5.64 -35.46
N PHE A 523 32.77 4.64 -35.59
CA PHE A 523 34.06 4.71 -36.28
C PHE A 523 34.14 3.68 -37.39
N ALA A 524 34.95 3.96 -38.42
CA ALA A 524 35.23 3.03 -39.51
C ALA A 524 36.73 2.98 -39.81
N ASN A 525 37.20 1.81 -40.25
CA ASN A 525 38.48 1.71 -40.95
C ASN A 525 38.21 1.80 -42.46
N LEU A 526 38.38 3.01 -43.02
CA LEU A 526 38.08 3.28 -44.42
C LEU A 526 39.19 2.73 -45.31
N ASN A 527 38.79 1.97 -46.32
CA ASN A 527 39.68 1.45 -47.36
C ASN A 527 39.05 1.79 -48.71
N PHE A 528 39.68 2.70 -49.46
CA PHE A 528 39.16 3.17 -50.73
C PHE A 528 40.28 3.60 -51.66
N THR A 529 40.00 3.65 -52.95
CA THR A 529 40.91 4.19 -53.95
C THR A 529 40.48 5.59 -54.33
N VAL A 530 41.45 6.46 -54.60
CA VAL A 530 41.22 7.81 -55.16
C VAL A 530 42.04 7.99 -56.42
N ASN A 531 41.44 8.55 -57.47
CA ASN A 531 42.12 8.86 -58.71
C ASN A 531 42.72 10.28 -58.70
N SER A 532 43.53 10.61 -59.70
CA SER A 532 44.19 11.92 -59.83
C SER A 532 43.22 13.11 -60.00
N SER A 533 41.94 12.85 -60.28
CA SER A 533 40.88 13.86 -60.35
C SER A 533 40.07 13.99 -59.05
N GLY A 534 40.47 13.29 -57.98
CA GLY A 534 39.76 13.28 -56.69
C GLY A 534 38.54 12.36 -56.64
N GLY A 535 38.28 11.58 -57.69
CA GLY A 535 37.21 10.58 -57.72
C GLY A 535 37.55 9.40 -56.83
N MET A 536 36.65 9.07 -55.89
CA MET A 536 36.80 7.96 -54.95
C MET A 536 36.04 6.71 -55.43
N SER A 537 36.57 5.54 -55.13
CA SER A 537 35.95 4.24 -55.39
C SER A 537 36.30 3.22 -54.31
N VAL A 538 35.49 2.16 -54.18
CA VAL A 538 35.68 1.09 -53.19
C VAL A 538 35.77 -0.26 -53.86
N SER A 539 36.43 -1.22 -53.19
CA SER A 539 36.56 -2.59 -53.70
C SER A 539 35.19 -3.24 -53.89
N GLY A 540 34.98 -3.92 -55.02
CA GLY A 540 33.70 -4.58 -55.34
C GLY A 540 32.56 -3.65 -55.74
N GLY A 541 32.75 -2.33 -55.77
CA GLY A 541 31.78 -1.37 -56.30
C GLY A 541 30.51 -1.18 -55.45
N SER A 542 30.57 -1.47 -54.15
CA SER A 542 29.43 -1.28 -53.24
C SER A 542 29.03 0.20 -53.13
N ALA A 543 27.80 0.52 -53.54
CA ALA A 543 27.27 1.89 -53.47
C ALA A 543 27.20 2.42 -52.03
N ASP A 544 26.82 1.57 -51.07
CA ASP A 544 26.73 1.95 -49.65
C ASP A 544 28.11 2.23 -49.04
N GLN A 545 29.12 1.41 -49.36
CA GLN A 545 30.49 1.66 -48.90
C GLN A 545 31.06 2.94 -49.51
N LEU A 546 30.79 3.19 -50.79
CA LEU A 546 31.22 4.43 -51.44
C LEU A 546 30.54 5.66 -50.84
N ALA A 547 29.22 5.59 -50.60
CA ALA A 547 28.47 6.66 -49.96
C ALA A 547 28.98 6.94 -48.54
N MET A 548 29.32 5.91 -47.77
CA MET A 548 29.92 6.05 -46.45
C MET A 548 31.29 6.76 -46.52
N VAL A 549 32.18 6.34 -47.43
CA VAL A 549 33.49 6.98 -47.64
C VAL A 549 33.31 8.45 -48.01
N GLN A 550 32.42 8.75 -48.97
CA GLN A 550 32.11 10.12 -49.38
C GLN A 550 31.43 10.94 -48.28
N GLY A 551 30.69 10.29 -47.38
CA GLY A 551 30.12 10.90 -46.19
C GLY A 551 31.18 11.29 -45.15
N CYS A 552 32.30 10.57 -45.09
CA CYS A 552 33.39 10.81 -44.14
C CYS A 552 34.50 11.71 -44.70
N VAL A 553 34.76 11.64 -46.01
CA VAL A 553 35.93 12.24 -46.66
C VAL A 553 35.50 13.20 -47.77
N GLY A 554 36.03 14.42 -47.75
CA GLY A 554 36.00 15.35 -48.88
C GLY A 554 37.31 15.27 -49.68
N ALA A 555 37.23 15.45 -50.99
CA ALA A 555 38.40 15.49 -51.88
C ALA A 555 38.43 16.81 -52.64
N VAL A 556 39.59 17.45 -52.69
CA VAL A 556 39.83 18.67 -53.47
C VAL A 556 41.06 18.45 -54.36
N GLN A 557 40.91 18.65 -55.67
CA GLN A 557 42.00 18.53 -56.64
C GLN A 557 42.60 19.90 -56.94
N SER A 558 43.93 19.98 -56.99
CA SER A 558 44.67 21.12 -57.56
C SER A 558 45.88 20.59 -58.34
N GLY A 559 45.86 20.71 -59.67
CA GLY A 559 46.89 20.14 -60.54
C GLY A 559 46.99 18.61 -60.41
N SER A 560 48.20 18.10 -60.15
CA SER A 560 48.48 16.67 -59.88
C SER A 560 48.35 16.27 -58.41
N THR A 561 47.82 17.17 -57.57
CA THR A 561 47.66 16.98 -56.14
C THR A 561 46.19 16.80 -55.79
N VAL A 562 45.88 15.79 -54.97
CA VAL A 562 44.56 15.60 -54.36
C VAL A 562 44.71 15.70 -52.85
N THR A 563 43.96 16.61 -52.24
CA THR A 563 43.87 16.76 -50.79
C THR A 563 42.59 16.11 -50.30
N LEU A 564 42.72 15.12 -49.44
CA LEU A 564 41.60 14.47 -48.75
C LEU A 564 41.47 15.03 -47.35
N THR A 565 40.25 15.37 -46.93
CA THR A 565 39.96 15.95 -45.62
C THR A 565 38.78 15.25 -44.97
N LEU A 566 38.90 14.89 -43.69
CA LEU A 566 37.80 14.33 -42.90
C LEU A 566 36.75 15.39 -42.61
N LYS A 567 35.48 15.00 -42.75
CA LYS A 567 34.32 15.84 -42.45
C LYS A 567 33.91 15.80 -40.96
N GLY A 568 34.23 14.71 -40.26
CA GLY A 568 33.81 14.42 -38.87
C GLY A 568 34.83 14.76 -37.78
N GLY A 569 35.85 15.57 -38.08
CA GLY A 569 36.92 15.89 -37.13
C GLY A 569 38.11 14.91 -37.17
N PRO A 570 39.07 15.04 -36.24
CA PRO A 570 40.31 14.26 -36.24
C PRO A 570 40.09 12.79 -35.87
N CYS A 571 40.81 11.88 -36.53
CA CYS A 571 40.93 10.48 -36.13
C CYS A 571 42.15 10.24 -35.23
N TYR A 572 42.26 9.05 -34.64
CA TYR A 572 43.35 8.70 -33.72
C TYR A 572 44.67 8.31 -34.40
N GLN A 573 44.65 8.08 -35.72
CA GLN A 573 45.77 7.51 -36.47
C GLN A 573 45.90 8.17 -37.84
N TYR A 574 47.14 8.32 -38.33
CA TYR A 574 47.40 8.93 -39.63
C TYR A 574 46.94 8.02 -40.77
N PRO A 575 46.39 8.60 -41.86
CA PRO A 575 46.09 7.86 -43.08
C PRO A 575 47.38 7.37 -43.76
N VAL A 576 47.27 6.21 -44.41
CA VAL A 576 48.32 5.67 -45.28
C VAL A 576 47.80 5.66 -46.71
N ALA A 577 48.51 6.34 -47.61
CA ALA A 577 48.25 6.28 -49.04
C ALA A 577 49.39 5.54 -49.73
N THR A 578 49.05 4.60 -50.61
CA THR A 578 49.98 3.81 -51.42
C THR A 578 49.58 3.87 -52.89
N ALA A 579 50.54 3.71 -53.80
CA ALA A 579 50.23 3.71 -55.23
C ALA A 579 49.30 2.53 -55.59
N PHE A 580 48.29 2.78 -56.42
CA PHE A 580 47.38 1.76 -56.91
C PHE A 580 47.42 1.76 -58.44
N GLY A 581 48.09 0.75 -59.02
CA GLY A 581 48.40 0.67 -60.44
C GLY A 581 49.84 1.03 -60.78
N ALA A 582 50.11 1.40 -62.03
CA ALA A 582 51.44 1.83 -62.48
C ALA A 582 51.73 3.29 -62.06
N GLY A 583 52.99 3.64 -61.84
CA GLY A 583 53.43 4.98 -61.44
C GLY A 583 53.72 5.09 -59.92
N SER A 584 54.01 6.32 -59.47
CA SER A 584 54.40 6.59 -58.07
C SER A 584 53.53 7.70 -57.47
N ILE A 585 53.25 7.61 -56.17
CA ILE A 585 52.57 8.66 -55.42
C ILE A 585 53.44 9.12 -54.24
N PHE A 586 53.32 10.39 -53.87
CA PHE A 586 53.95 10.96 -52.69
C PHE A 586 52.88 11.52 -51.75
N ALA A 587 52.71 10.90 -50.58
CA ALA A 587 51.84 11.39 -49.53
C ALA A 587 52.59 12.41 -48.66
N ASN A 588 52.24 13.68 -48.78
CA ASN A 588 52.85 14.78 -48.02
C ASN A 588 51.80 15.41 -47.08
N GLY A 589 52.24 16.02 -45.97
CA GLY A 589 51.33 16.78 -45.10
C GLY A 589 50.19 15.97 -44.47
N THR A 590 50.46 14.70 -44.09
CA THR A 590 49.49 13.86 -43.38
C THR A 590 49.23 14.38 -41.97
N SER A 591 47.98 14.61 -41.63
CA SER A 591 47.49 14.90 -40.29
C SER A 591 46.40 13.89 -39.89
N THR A 592 45.87 14.02 -38.68
CA THR A 592 44.70 13.27 -38.23
C THR A 592 43.39 13.70 -38.92
N THR A 593 43.43 14.73 -39.76
CA THR A 593 42.26 15.23 -40.49
C THR A 593 42.47 15.26 -42.00
N THR A 594 43.70 15.17 -42.49
CA THR A 594 44.04 15.49 -43.88
C THR A 594 45.15 14.60 -44.41
N VAL A 595 45.09 14.24 -45.69
CA VAL A 595 46.22 13.69 -46.44
C VAL A 595 46.30 14.31 -47.82
N THR A 596 47.49 14.78 -48.19
CA THR A 596 47.74 15.37 -49.50
C THR A 596 48.55 14.39 -50.34
N ILE A 597 47.97 13.95 -51.46
CA ILE A 597 48.54 12.93 -52.34
C ILE A 597 48.97 13.61 -53.64
N ASN A 598 50.27 13.57 -53.93
CA ASN A 598 50.81 14.02 -55.20
C ASN A 598 50.97 12.82 -56.14
N PHE A 599 50.30 12.87 -57.29
CA PHE A 599 50.40 11.85 -58.32
C PHE A 599 51.55 12.16 -59.27
N ALA A 600 52.46 11.21 -59.47
CA ALA A 600 53.66 11.35 -60.29
C ALA A 600 53.90 10.11 -61.16
N GLY A 601 54.77 10.24 -62.18
CA GLY A 601 55.23 9.09 -62.98
C GLY A 601 54.11 8.31 -63.68
N GLY A 602 53.02 8.97 -64.07
CA GLY A 602 51.86 8.33 -64.73
C GLY A 602 50.86 7.65 -63.79
N ALA A 603 50.96 7.85 -62.47
CA ALA A 603 50.04 7.27 -61.50
C ALA A 603 48.59 7.75 -61.71
N THR A 604 47.67 6.79 -61.87
CA THR A 604 46.22 7.06 -62.05
C THR A 604 45.39 6.84 -60.79
N GLY A 605 45.97 6.23 -59.75
CA GLY A 605 45.24 5.86 -58.53
C GLY A 605 46.14 5.72 -57.30
N ALA A 606 45.55 5.97 -56.13
CA ALA A 606 46.13 5.71 -54.83
C ALA A 606 45.15 4.91 -53.97
N LEU A 607 45.64 3.87 -53.28
CA LEU A 607 44.90 3.15 -52.25
C LEU A 607 45.11 3.87 -50.92
N VAL A 608 44.02 4.30 -50.31
CA VAL A 608 44.00 5.02 -49.03
C VAL A 608 43.40 4.10 -47.97
N ASN A 609 44.19 3.84 -46.93
CA ASN A 609 43.74 3.23 -45.70
C ASN A 609 43.71 4.30 -44.62
N TRP A 610 42.52 4.58 -44.10
CA TRP A 610 42.31 5.56 -43.05
C TRP A 610 41.64 4.89 -41.85
N PRO A 611 42.40 4.53 -40.80
CA PRO A 611 41.86 3.80 -39.67
C PRO A 611 41.17 4.73 -38.65
N ASN A 612 40.18 4.18 -37.93
CA ASN A 612 39.44 4.84 -36.85
C ASN A 612 38.88 6.22 -37.21
N VAL A 613 38.28 6.35 -38.39
CA VAL A 613 37.63 7.58 -38.86
C VAL A 613 36.27 7.72 -38.20
N PRO A 614 35.95 8.85 -37.55
CA PRO A 614 34.60 9.11 -37.04
C PRO A 614 33.61 9.20 -38.21
N VAL A 615 32.57 8.37 -38.16
CA VAL A 615 31.54 8.27 -39.21
C VAL A 615 30.33 9.10 -38.80
N PRO A 616 29.93 10.11 -39.60
CA PRO A 616 28.67 10.80 -39.37
C PRO A 616 27.50 9.82 -39.37
N LEU A 617 26.55 9.96 -38.44
CA LEU A 617 25.37 9.09 -38.35
C LEU A 617 24.55 9.05 -39.66
N SER A 618 24.60 10.11 -40.46
CA SER A 618 23.98 10.17 -41.79
C SER A 618 24.66 9.24 -42.81
N ALA A 619 25.96 9.03 -42.69
CA ALA A 619 26.80 8.23 -43.59
C ALA A 619 26.82 6.73 -43.25
N VAL A 620 26.34 6.34 -42.06
CA VAL A 620 26.21 4.93 -41.68
C VAL A 620 25.13 4.26 -42.55
N PRO A 621 25.37 3.07 -43.13
CA PRO A 621 24.37 2.37 -43.95
C PRO A 621 23.12 1.91 -43.19
N ASN A 622 21.99 1.80 -43.88
CA ASN A 622 20.74 1.28 -43.30
C ASN A 622 20.91 -0.19 -42.84
N GLY A 623 20.23 -0.57 -41.77
CA GLY A 623 20.35 -1.91 -41.18
C GLY A 623 21.54 -2.09 -40.23
N CYS A 624 22.44 -1.09 -40.13
CA CYS A 624 23.45 -1.04 -39.08
C CYS A 624 22.79 -0.84 -37.70
N GLU A 625 23.26 -1.58 -36.71
CA GLU A 625 22.74 -1.57 -35.35
C GLU A 625 23.85 -1.91 -34.36
N PHE A 626 23.80 -1.34 -33.16
CA PHE A 626 24.58 -1.79 -32.02
C PHE A 626 23.70 -1.88 -30.77
N SER A 627 24.02 -2.84 -29.91
CA SER A 627 23.47 -2.94 -28.57
C SER A 627 24.51 -2.50 -27.54
N CYS A 628 24.08 -1.85 -26.47
CA CYS A 628 24.88 -1.66 -25.27
C CYS A 628 24.17 -2.23 -24.05
N VAL A 629 24.95 -2.95 -23.23
CA VAL A 629 24.49 -3.53 -21.97
C VAL A 629 25.37 -3.00 -20.85
N ALA A 630 24.78 -2.43 -19.80
CA ALA A 630 25.53 -1.89 -18.67
C ALA A 630 24.71 -1.85 -17.39
N PHE A 631 25.40 -1.76 -16.26
CA PHE A 631 24.79 -1.46 -14.98
C PHE A 631 24.70 0.06 -14.77
N ILE A 632 23.48 0.55 -14.50
CA ILE A 632 23.20 1.96 -14.22
C ILE A 632 22.61 2.08 -12.81
N GLY A 633 23.12 2.99 -12.00
CA GLY A 633 22.53 3.32 -10.70
C GLY A 633 22.76 4.77 -10.30
N SER A 634 22.00 5.26 -9.32
CA SER A 634 22.18 6.59 -8.76
C SER A 634 23.33 6.61 -7.75
N SER A 635 24.11 7.69 -7.76
CA SER A 635 25.14 7.96 -6.75
C SER A 635 24.60 8.64 -5.49
N THR A 636 23.34 9.06 -5.52
CA THR A 636 22.60 9.59 -4.37
C THR A 636 22.20 8.44 -3.45
N ASP A 637 23.18 7.96 -2.67
CA ASP A 637 23.10 7.57 -1.26
C ASP A 637 24.44 7.02 -0.74
#